data_AF-A0A9E1M9S2-F1
#
_entry.id   AF-A0A9E1M9S2-F1
#
_cell.length_a   1.000
_cell.length_b   1.000
_cell.length_c   1.000
_cell.angle_alpha   90.00
_cell.angle_beta   90.00
_cell.angle_gamma   90.00
#
_symmetry.space_group_name_H-M   'P 1'
#
loop_
_entity.id
_entity.type
_entity.pdbx_description
1 polymer ?
#
loop_
_entity_poly.entity_id
_entity_poly.type
_entity_poly.pdbx_seq_one_letter_code
_entity_poly.pdbx_strand_id
1 'polypeptide(L)'
;MSLSISALGGYDTFYPIYSAAPVNRVDAADRVGRDSRNIKTEPNDKVKKGECQTCAKRKYVDGSNEFNVSFKAPGHISPEDSAAKVMAHEQQHVANAIAEGSKPNKELISATVSLHTSVCPECGRTYVSGGNTHTVIRTTSDTSNPYAKLQQRMNRNFSAGLNFDKSA
;
A
#
# COMPACT_ATOMS: atom_id res chain seq x y z
N MET A 1 -13.70 -31.49 72.41
CA MET A 1 -15.02 -32.12 72.17
C MET A 1 -15.88 -31.05 71.50
N SER A 2 -16.01 -31.13 70.17
CA SER A 2 -17.27 -31.53 69.49
C SER A 2 -18.28 -30.38 69.52
N LEU A 3 -18.77 -29.84 68.40
CA LEU A 3 -19.57 -30.55 67.40
C LEU A 3 -19.58 -29.84 66.05
N SER A 4 -19.49 -30.65 65.00
CA SER A 4 -19.74 -30.37 63.59
C SER A 4 -21.25 -30.23 63.32
N ILE A 5 -21.66 -29.40 62.36
CA ILE A 5 -22.86 -29.64 61.55
C ILE A 5 -22.52 -29.36 60.08
N SER A 6 -22.76 -30.40 59.29
CA SER A 6 -22.59 -30.51 57.85
C SER A 6 -23.85 -30.06 57.11
N ALA A 7 -23.69 -29.46 55.93
CA ALA A 7 -24.64 -29.50 54.80
C ALA A 7 -23.85 -29.07 53.55
N LEU A 8 -23.28 -29.99 52.75
CA LEU A 8 -23.92 -30.79 51.70
C LEU A 8 -24.89 -29.98 50.83
N GLY A 9 -24.36 -29.53 49.69
CA GLY A 9 -25.11 -29.10 48.52
C GLY A 9 -24.25 -29.35 47.29
N GLY A 10 -24.26 -30.60 46.81
CA GLY A 10 -23.53 -31.01 45.62
C GLY A 10 -24.27 -30.61 44.35
N TYR A 11 -23.51 -30.41 43.27
CA TYR A 11 -23.93 -30.84 41.94
C TYR A 11 -22.69 -31.26 41.16
N ASP A 12 -22.83 -32.44 40.60
CA ASP A 12 -21.90 -33.20 39.80
C ASP A 12 -21.70 -32.52 38.44
N THR A 13 -20.45 -32.30 38.02
CA THR A 13 -20.14 -31.95 36.63
C THR A 13 -18.99 -32.83 36.13
N PHE A 14 -19.32 -34.08 35.84
CA PHE A 14 -19.20 -34.72 34.51
C PHE A 14 -18.28 -34.03 33.48
N TYR A 15 -16.96 -33.99 33.71
CA TYR A 15 -15.97 -33.75 32.66
C TYR A 15 -14.73 -34.63 32.87
N PRO A 16 -14.19 -35.27 31.81
CA PRO A 16 -13.03 -36.14 31.94
C PRO A 16 -11.79 -35.35 32.35
N ILE A 17 -11.14 -35.77 33.44
CA ILE A 17 -9.85 -35.23 33.87
C ILE A 17 -8.78 -35.74 32.90
N TYR A 18 -8.41 -34.93 31.91
CA TYR A 18 -7.16 -35.13 31.18
C TYR A 18 -6.01 -34.72 32.10
N SER A 19 -5.15 -35.67 32.44
CA SER A 19 -3.88 -35.38 33.10
C SER A 19 -2.95 -34.66 32.11
N ALA A 20 -3.04 -33.33 32.07
CA ALA A 20 -2.03 -32.53 31.39
C ALA A 20 -0.74 -32.63 32.21
N ALA A 21 0.28 -33.28 31.65
CA ALA A 21 1.64 -33.17 32.19
C ALA A 21 2.00 -31.68 32.26
N PRO A 22 2.56 -31.16 33.37
CA PRO A 22 2.95 -29.77 33.45
C PRO A 22 4.05 -29.52 32.42
N VAL A 23 3.77 -28.69 31.42
CA VAL A 23 4.81 -28.18 30.53
C VAL A 23 5.73 -27.29 31.36
N ASN A 24 7.03 -27.55 31.30
CA ASN A 24 8.03 -26.74 31.98
C ASN A 24 7.90 -25.28 31.52
N ARG A 25 7.87 -24.34 32.47
CA ARG A 25 7.94 -22.93 32.14
C ARG A 25 9.28 -22.68 31.43
N VAL A 26 9.23 -21.95 30.32
CA VAL A 26 10.44 -21.40 29.70
C VAL A 26 10.96 -20.29 30.61
N ASP A 27 11.80 -20.64 31.59
CA ASP A 27 12.42 -19.69 32.53
C ASP A 27 13.50 -18.80 31.87
N ALA A 28 13.64 -18.87 30.55
CA ALA A 28 14.54 -18.02 29.77
C ALA A 28 13.94 -17.68 28.40
N ALA A 29 12.82 -16.96 28.40
CA ALA A 29 12.58 -16.04 27.28
C ALA A 29 13.48 -14.83 27.53
N ASP A 30 14.47 -14.63 26.66
CA ASP A 30 15.35 -13.47 26.75
C ASP A 30 14.49 -12.21 26.69
N ARG A 31 14.45 -11.47 27.80
CA ARG A 31 13.73 -10.21 27.84
C ARG A 31 14.53 -9.26 26.99
N VAL A 32 13.93 -8.65 25.97
CA VAL A 32 14.53 -7.52 25.25
C VAL A 32 14.65 -6.37 26.25
N GLY A 33 15.74 -6.40 27.02
CA GLY A 33 16.14 -5.37 27.93
C GLY A 33 16.54 -4.17 27.09
N ARG A 34 15.95 -3.02 27.40
CA ARG A 34 16.49 -1.72 26.99
C ARG A 34 17.74 -1.46 27.83
N ASP A 35 18.74 -2.32 27.70
CA ASP A 35 20.06 -2.05 28.23
C ASP A 35 20.97 -1.64 27.08
N SER A 36 21.65 -0.54 27.32
CA SER A 36 22.67 0.07 26.47
C SER A 36 24.00 -0.69 26.62
N ARG A 37 23.95 -2.03 26.74
CA ARG A 37 25.14 -2.85 26.60
C ARG A 37 25.37 -3.01 25.12
N ASN A 38 26.49 -2.42 24.70
CA ASN A 38 27.30 -2.66 23.52
C ASN A 38 27.14 -4.08 22.91
N ILE A 39 25.97 -4.39 22.34
CA ILE A 39 25.89 -5.33 21.25
C ILE A 39 26.64 -4.58 20.15
N LYS A 40 27.90 -4.94 19.95
CA LYS A 40 28.53 -4.78 18.65
C LYS A 40 27.74 -5.67 17.70
N THR A 41 26.52 -5.25 17.37
CA THR A 41 26.02 -5.44 16.03
C THR A 41 27.01 -4.60 15.27
N GLU A 42 28.12 -5.22 14.83
CA GLU A 42 29.00 -4.64 13.83
C GLU A 42 28.02 -4.14 12.77
N PRO A 43 27.75 -2.82 12.72
CA PRO A 43 26.71 -2.30 11.88
C PRO A 43 27.38 -2.25 10.54
N ASN A 44 27.54 -3.41 9.89
CA ASN A 44 28.33 -3.67 8.69
C ASN A 44 29.21 -2.45 8.39
N ASP A 45 30.43 -2.39 8.93
CA ASP A 45 31.40 -1.27 8.78
C ASP A 45 31.74 -0.91 7.31
N LYS A 46 30.98 -1.46 6.36
CA LYS A 46 30.89 -1.13 4.94
C LYS A 46 29.81 -0.10 4.59
N VAL A 47 28.91 0.30 5.49
CA VAL A 47 28.08 1.49 5.26
C VAL A 47 28.91 2.71 5.66
N LYS A 48 29.94 2.98 4.86
CA LYS A 48 30.55 4.31 4.84
C LYS A 48 29.41 5.33 4.76
N LYS A 49 29.55 6.48 5.41
CA LYS A 49 28.66 7.66 5.30
C LYS A 49 28.47 8.18 3.85
N GLY A 50 28.86 7.42 2.83
CA GLY A 50 28.67 7.68 1.41
C GLY A 50 27.53 6.86 0.83
N GLU A 51 26.96 7.38 -0.25
CA GLU A 51 25.91 6.74 -1.03
C GLU A 51 26.37 5.36 -1.55
N CYS A 52 25.52 4.35 -1.41
CA CYS A 52 25.82 2.99 -1.86
C CYS A 52 26.00 2.93 -3.38
N GLN A 53 26.77 1.97 -3.92
CA GLN A 53 27.00 1.93 -5.38
C GLN A 53 25.70 1.78 -6.18
N THR A 54 24.75 0.99 -5.66
CA THR A 54 23.42 0.82 -6.27
C THR A 54 22.65 2.14 -6.28
N CYS A 55 22.70 2.88 -5.18
CA CYS A 55 22.02 4.16 -4.99
C CYS A 55 22.59 5.22 -5.94
N ALA A 56 23.93 5.29 -6.02
CA ALA A 56 24.65 6.24 -6.87
C ALA A 56 24.43 5.98 -8.37
N LYS A 57 24.29 4.71 -8.77
CA LYS A 57 24.07 4.32 -10.18
C LYS A 57 22.58 4.31 -10.56
N ARG A 58 21.67 4.33 -9.60
CA ARG A 58 20.23 4.29 -9.85
C ARG A 58 19.80 5.56 -10.58
N LYS A 59 19.07 5.37 -11.67
CA LYS A 59 18.44 6.45 -12.41
C LYS A 59 16.95 6.19 -12.52
N TYR A 60 16.17 7.26 -12.39
CA TYR A 60 14.76 7.27 -12.68
C TYR A 60 14.54 7.70 -14.12
N VAL A 61 13.63 7.01 -14.81
CA VAL A 61 13.24 7.33 -16.17
C VAL A 61 11.73 7.15 -16.27
N ASP A 62 11.08 8.13 -16.87
CA ASP A 62 9.67 8.06 -17.18
C ASP A 62 9.46 7.38 -18.55
N GLY A 63 8.67 6.32 -18.54
CA GLY A 63 8.30 5.54 -19.73
C GLY A 63 6.99 5.98 -20.38
N SER A 64 6.34 7.04 -19.90
CA SER A 64 5.08 7.53 -20.46
C SER A 64 5.28 8.16 -21.86
N ASN A 65 4.18 8.33 -22.59
CA ASN A 65 4.19 8.96 -23.92
C ASN A 65 4.10 10.50 -23.87
N GLU A 66 4.00 11.11 -22.69
CA GLU A 66 3.79 12.56 -22.56
C GLU A 66 5.12 13.33 -22.59
N PHE A 67 5.44 14.06 -23.65
CA PHE A 67 6.75 14.74 -23.75
C PHE A 67 6.98 15.91 -22.78
N ASN A 68 5.91 16.46 -22.19
CA ASN A 68 5.96 17.67 -21.37
C ASN A 68 6.19 17.40 -19.88
N VAL A 69 6.68 16.21 -19.50
CA VAL A 69 7.02 15.87 -18.13
C VAL A 69 8.53 15.69 -17.93
N SER A 70 8.95 15.78 -16.68
CA SER A 70 10.34 15.56 -16.26
C SER A 70 10.77 14.09 -16.41
N PHE A 71 12.07 13.81 -16.27
CA PHE A 71 12.63 12.43 -16.29
C PHE A 71 12.45 11.62 -17.57
N LYS A 72 12.17 12.25 -18.72
CA LYS A 72 12.31 11.59 -20.04
C LYS A 72 13.73 11.10 -20.31
N ALA A 73 14.72 11.88 -19.90
CA ALA A 73 16.09 11.42 -19.83
C ALA A 73 16.35 10.80 -18.45
N PRO A 74 17.08 9.67 -18.37
CA PRO A 74 17.41 9.03 -17.09
C PRO A 74 18.16 9.99 -16.15
N GLY A 75 17.54 10.34 -15.02
CA GLY A 75 18.07 11.24 -14.01
C GLY A 75 18.44 10.52 -12.71
N HIS A 76 19.54 10.90 -12.06
CA HIS A 76 19.88 10.38 -10.73
C HIS A 76 18.96 11.00 -9.67
N ILE A 77 18.49 10.14 -8.76
CA ILE A 77 17.67 10.54 -7.62
C ILE A 77 18.20 9.79 -6.40
N SER A 78 18.55 10.54 -5.35
CA SER A 78 18.94 9.98 -4.06
C SER A 78 17.76 9.23 -3.43
N PRO A 79 18.01 8.16 -2.65
CA PRO A 79 16.94 7.42 -1.96
C PRO A 79 16.07 8.34 -1.07
N GLU A 80 16.66 9.37 -0.46
CA GLU A 80 16.02 10.33 0.43
C GLU A 80 15.07 11.27 -0.31
N ASP A 81 15.51 11.78 -1.47
CA ASP A 81 14.72 12.72 -2.27
C ASP A 81 13.76 11.99 -3.21
N SER A 82 13.86 10.65 -3.31
CA SER A 82 13.08 9.83 -4.24
C SER A 82 11.58 10.05 -4.10
N ALA A 83 11.07 10.12 -2.87
CA ALA A 83 9.65 10.34 -2.64
C ALA A 83 9.18 11.69 -3.18
N ALA A 84 9.89 12.77 -2.84
CA ALA A 84 9.50 14.11 -3.27
C ALA A 84 9.63 14.28 -4.78
N LYS A 85 10.73 13.81 -5.39
CA LYS A 85 10.97 13.96 -6.84
C LYS A 85 10.01 13.13 -7.68
N VAL A 86 9.80 11.86 -7.33
CA VAL A 86 8.87 10.99 -8.06
C VAL A 86 7.45 11.51 -7.89
N MET A 87 7.03 11.88 -6.69
CA MET A 87 5.70 12.45 -6.47
C MET A 87 5.48 13.75 -7.26
N ALA A 88 6.47 14.66 -7.28
CA ALA A 88 6.39 15.88 -8.07
C ALA A 88 6.28 15.58 -9.58
N HIS A 89 6.98 14.56 -10.06
CA HIS A 89 6.86 14.09 -11.43
C HIS A 89 5.47 13.51 -11.73
N GLU A 90 4.92 12.65 -10.87
CA GLU A 90 3.57 12.12 -11.04
C GLU A 90 2.51 13.24 -11.02
N GLN A 91 2.71 14.29 -10.23
CA GLN A 91 1.83 15.46 -10.25
C GLN A 91 1.84 16.19 -11.59
N GLN A 92 2.93 16.12 -12.37
CA GLN A 92 2.96 16.67 -13.73
C GLN A 92 2.00 15.92 -14.66
N HIS A 93 1.94 14.59 -14.56
CA HIS A 93 0.96 13.78 -15.28
C HIS A 93 -0.48 14.12 -14.88
N VAL A 94 -0.72 14.31 -13.58
CA VAL A 94 -2.04 14.73 -13.10
C VAL A 94 -2.42 16.11 -13.65
N ALA A 95 -1.49 17.08 -13.61
CA ALA A 95 -1.73 18.41 -14.15
C ALA A 95 -2.05 18.39 -15.66
N ASN A 96 -1.32 17.58 -16.42
CA ASN A 96 -1.60 17.36 -17.84
C ASN A 96 -2.98 16.75 -18.06
N ALA A 97 -3.35 15.74 -17.27
CA ALA A 97 -4.67 15.11 -17.37
C ALA A 97 -5.81 16.06 -17.00
N ILE A 98 -5.63 16.92 -16.01
CA ILE A 98 -6.58 17.99 -15.65
C ILE A 98 -6.73 18.98 -16.82
N ALA A 99 -5.62 19.42 -17.42
CA ALA A 99 -5.65 20.31 -18.56
C ALA A 99 -6.36 19.67 -19.77
N GLU A 100 -6.08 18.39 -20.07
CA GLU A 100 -6.77 17.64 -21.14
C GLU A 100 -8.26 17.45 -20.85
N GLY A 101 -8.62 17.17 -19.60
CA GLY A 101 -10.01 17.04 -19.15
C GLY A 101 -10.77 18.35 -19.06
N SER A 102 -10.10 19.50 -19.18
CA SER A 102 -10.74 20.83 -19.19
C SER A 102 -11.05 21.34 -20.60
N LYS A 103 -10.65 20.58 -21.64
CA LYS A 103 -10.95 20.90 -23.04
C LYS A 103 -12.42 20.64 -23.36
N PRO A 104 -13.00 21.33 -24.36
CA PRO A 104 -14.37 21.08 -24.78
C PRO A 104 -14.54 19.62 -25.20
N ASN A 105 -15.66 19.02 -24.81
CA ASN A 105 -16.01 17.61 -25.05
C ASN A 105 -15.09 16.58 -24.38
N LYS A 106 -14.30 16.99 -23.39
CA LYS A 106 -13.55 16.11 -22.51
C LYS A 106 -13.92 16.40 -21.06
N GLU A 107 -13.91 15.36 -20.23
CA GLU A 107 -14.20 15.44 -18.81
C GLU A 107 -13.26 14.48 -18.09
N LEU A 108 -12.45 15.00 -17.17
CA LEU A 108 -11.62 14.16 -16.31
C LEU A 108 -12.52 13.47 -15.26
N ILE A 109 -12.62 12.15 -15.32
CA ILE A 109 -13.39 11.36 -14.35
C ILE A 109 -12.59 11.15 -13.07
N SER A 110 -11.32 10.77 -13.22
CA SER A 110 -10.44 10.44 -12.11
C SER A 110 -8.97 10.53 -12.50
N ALA A 111 -8.14 10.98 -11.56
CA ALA A 111 -6.69 10.89 -11.63
C ALA A 111 -6.18 10.27 -10.32
N THR A 112 -5.49 9.14 -10.41
CA THR A 112 -4.94 8.42 -9.25
C THR A 112 -3.44 8.24 -9.43
N VAL A 113 -2.68 8.56 -8.40
CA VAL A 113 -1.22 8.36 -8.37
C VAL A 113 -0.92 7.19 -7.45
N SER A 114 -0.19 6.20 -7.95
CA SER A 114 0.32 5.07 -7.18
C SER A 114 1.83 5.14 -7.10
N LEU A 115 2.40 5.17 -5.89
CA LEU A 115 3.84 5.16 -5.68
C LEU A 115 4.31 3.76 -5.30
N HIS A 116 5.36 3.29 -5.96
CA HIS A 116 6.01 2.02 -5.66
C HIS A 116 7.26 2.28 -4.82
N THR A 117 7.35 1.63 -3.67
CA THR A 117 8.53 1.67 -2.80
C THR A 117 9.33 0.38 -2.91
N SER A 118 10.65 0.47 -2.72
CA SER A 118 11.53 -0.69 -2.64
C SER A 118 12.68 -0.42 -1.67
N VAL A 119 13.37 -1.49 -1.30
CA VAL A 119 14.51 -1.43 -0.37
C VAL A 119 15.79 -1.69 -1.13
N CYS A 120 16.80 -0.88 -0.90
CA CYS A 120 18.11 -1.11 -1.47
C CYS A 120 18.77 -2.34 -0.83
N PRO A 121 19.21 -3.34 -1.61
CA PRO A 121 19.82 -4.55 -1.06
C PRO A 121 21.19 -4.31 -0.42
N GLU A 122 21.89 -3.22 -0.77
CA GLU A 122 23.24 -2.96 -0.22
C GLU A 122 23.22 -2.13 1.06
N CYS A 123 22.34 -1.14 1.16
CA CYS A 123 22.32 -0.21 2.30
C CYS A 123 21.03 -0.27 3.13
N GLY A 124 20.04 -1.06 2.73
CA GLY A 124 18.78 -1.22 3.45
C GLY A 124 17.88 0.02 3.45
N ARG A 125 18.24 1.09 2.73
CA ARG A 125 17.41 2.30 2.67
C ARG A 125 16.16 2.05 1.84
N THR A 126 15.01 2.41 2.39
CA THR A 126 13.73 2.44 1.68
C THR A 126 13.68 3.65 0.78
N TYR A 127 13.26 3.48 -0.47
CA TYR A 127 13.11 4.56 -1.43
C TYR A 127 11.92 4.32 -2.35
N VAL A 128 11.48 5.36 -3.06
CA VAL A 128 10.44 5.27 -4.08
C VAL A 128 11.07 4.81 -5.39
N SER A 129 10.74 3.59 -5.83
CA SER A 129 11.22 3.01 -7.07
C SER A 129 10.58 3.60 -8.32
N GLY A 130 9.39 4.16 -8.18
CA GLY A 130 8.70 4.86 -9.25
C GLY A 130 7.26 5.16 -8.87
N GLY A 131 6.54 5.78 -9.79
CA GLY A 131 5.13 6.04 -9.68
C GLY A 131 4.42 5.72 -10.99
N ASN A 132 3.14 5.39 -10.87
CA ASN A 132 2.24 5.26 -12.00
C ASN A 132 1.05 6.18 -11.76
N THR A 133 0.83 7.09 -12.71
CA THR A 133 -0.38 7.91 -12.76
C THR A 133 -1.40 7.28 -13.68
N HIS A 134 -2.56 6.93 -13.11
CA HIS A 134 -3.72 6.41 -13.84
C HIS A 134 -4.78 7.49 -13.96
N THR A 135 -5.09 7.90 -15.19
CA THR A 135 -6.09 8.92 -15.49
C THR A 135 -7.17 8.37 -16.41
N VAL A 136 -8.41 8.75 -16.14
CA VAL A 136 -9.57 8.37 -16.95
C VAL A 136 -10.23 9.64 -17.42
N ILE A 137 -10.18 9.89 -18.72
CA ILE A 137 -10.82 11.05 -19.36
C ILE A 137 -11.96 10.54 -20.22
N ARG A 138 -13.18 10.97 -19.90
CA ARG A 138 -14.33 10.77 -20.76
C ARG A 138 -14.26 11.78 -21.88
N THR A 139 -14.14 11.32 -23.12
CA THR A 139 -14.39 12.20 -24.26
C THR A 139 -15.87 12.05 -24.61
N THR A 140 -16.65 13.10 -24.42
CA THR A 140 -18.02 13.19 -24.96
C THR A 140 -17.90 13.49 -26.45
N SER A 141 -17.29 12.58 -27.21
CA SER A 141 -17.45 12.62 -28.65
C SER A 141 -18.90 12.29 -28.94
N ASP A 142 -19.44 13.09 -29.86
CA ASP A 142 -20.82 13.10 -30.27
C ASP A 142 -21.49 11.72 -30.29
N THR A 143 -22.77 11.78 -30.03
CA THR A 143 -23.85 10.92 -30.51
C THR A 143 -23.78 10.48 -32.01
N SER A 144 -22.61 10.34 -32.63
CA SER A 144 -22.40 9.91 -34.01
C SER A 144 -22.05 8.43 -34.14
N ASN A 145 -21.46 7.78 -33.12
CA ASN A 145 -21.26 6.33 -33.15
C ASN A 145 -22.57 5.60 -32.75
N PRO A 146 -23.28 4.95 -33.70
CA PRO A 146 -24.55 4.29 -33.41
C PRO A 146 -24.39 3.15 -32.39
N TYR A 147 -23.22 2.51 -32.33
CA TYR A 147 -22.95 1.43 -31.38
C TYR A 147 -22.82 1.93 -29.93
N ALA A 148 -22.22 3.10 -29.72
CA ALA A 148 -22.11 3.70 -28.39
C ALA A 148 -23.48 4.06 -27.80
N LYS A 149 -24.39 4.58 -28.62
CA LYS A 149 -25.80 4.83 -28.21
C LYS A 149 -26.53 3.54 -27.88
N LEU A 150 -26.34 2.50 -28.71
CA LEU A 150 -26.97 1.21 -28.47
C LEU A 150 -26.48 0.62 -27.14
N GLN A 151 -25.17 0.66 -26.86
CA GLN A 151 -24.63 0.16 -25.61
C GLN A 151 -25.15 0.94 -24.39
N GLN A 152 -25.23 2.28 -24.48
CA GLN A 152 -25.86 3.09 -23.44
C GLN A 152 -27.34 2.74 -23.24
N ARG A 153 -28.09 2.52 -24.32
CA ARG A 153 -29.51 2.11 -24.25
C ARG A 153 -29.67 0.72 -23.64
N MET A 154 -28.83 -0.24 -24.03
CA MET A 154 -28.84 -1.60 -23.48
C MET A 154 -28.48 -1.58 -21.99
N ASN A 155 -27.44 -0.83 -21.60
CA ASN A 155 -27.07 -0.65 -20.20
C ASN A 155 -28.21 -0.02 -19.40
N ARG A 156 -28.89 1.00 -19.94
CA ARG A 156 -30.04 1.65 -19.30
C ARG A 156 -31.22 0.70 -19.13
N ASN A 157 -31.52 -0.11 -20.15
CA ASN A 157 -32.61 -1.10 -20.08
C ASN A 157 -32.31 -2.19 -19.06
N PHE A 158 -31.06 -2.66 -19.00
CA PHE A 158 -30.63 -3.65 -18.01
C PHE A 158 -30.70 -3.09 -16.59
N SER A 159 -30.19 -1.87 -16.37
CA SER A 159 -30.22 -1.25 -15.04
C SER A 159 -31.60 -0.81 -14.58
N ALA A 160 -32.53 -0.50 -15.50
CA ALA A 160 -33.92 -0.17 -15.16
C ALA A 160 -34.69 -1.34 -14.54
N GLY A 161 -34.27 -2.59 -14.79
CA GLY A 161 -34.88 -3.79 -14.18
C GLY A 161 -34.27 -4.19 -12.83
N LEU A 162 -33.18 -3.54 -12.41
CA LEU A 162 -32.54 -3.81 -11.13
C LEU A 162 -33.23 -2.96 -10.05
N ASN A 163 -34.14 -3.56 -9.30
CA ASN A 163 -34.66 -2.96 -8.07
C ASN A 163 -33.52 -2.95 -7.04
N PHE A 164 -33.06 -1.75 -6.66
CA PHE A 164 -32.10 -1.58 -5.58
C PHE A 164 -32.86 -1.64 -4.25
N ASP A 165 -32.85 -2.80 -3.59
CA ASP A 165 -33.38 -2.94 -2.23
C ASP A 165 -32.43 -2.23 -1.24
N LYS A 166 -32.70 -0.94 -1.00
CA LYS A 166 -32.11 -0.18 0.13
C LYS A 166 -32.81 -0.59 1.43
N SER A 167 -32.50 -1.77 1.95
CA SER A 167 -32.80 -2.09 3.35
C SER A 167 -31.51 -2.04 4.14
N ALA A 168 -31.46 -1.07 5.05
CA ALA A 168 -30.39 -0.82 6.02
C ALA A 168 -30.44 -1.80 7.20
#